data_AF-A0A3P9CGH7-F1
#
_entry.id   AF-A0A3P9CGH7-F1
#
_cell.length_a   1.000
_cell.length_b   1.000
_cell.length_c   1.000
_cell.angle_alpha   90.00
_cell.angle_beta   90.00
_cell.angle_gamma   90.00
#
_symmetry.space_group_name_H-M   'P 1'
#
loop_
_entity.id
_entity.type
_entity.pdbx_description
1 polymer ?
#
loop_
_entity_poly.entity_id
_entity_poly.type
_entity_poly.pdbx_seq_one_letter_code
_entity_poly.pdbx_strand_id
1 'polypeptide(L)'
;MWYNKHCPVNEHMTKKKKIKSPWLTKGIINACKKKNNLYKQFIKVKTKEVEQRYKAYRNKLTDIIRTSKQLYYRRRLYENKNNIKGTWDVLNNLIKQGSSGTSYPEYFTDANGENHNMSNIVDGFNKFFINVGPELAADIPCHKNENISNIKSNPFSLFLSATNEQEVINITLKCKSKSSMDYHDINMSVVKQVILNIASPLTYICNLSFQSGCFPKKMKIAKVIPLYKSNDKHSFTNYRPISLLPQFSKILEKLFNSRLEKFLEKHQIINVGQYGFRTQRTTSMAIIEAVEEITDTLDKNKYAVGIFVDLKKAFDTINHSILLDKLERYGIRGKAGNWLKSYLTGREQYVSIGHYHSEKLGITCGVPQGSVLGPKLFNVYINDIFDVSQVLKLILFADDTNIFFSSDDYTDLVMTVNRELKLIKKWM
;
A
#
# COMPACT_ATOMS: atom_id res chain seq x y z
N MET A 1 59.55 -0.69 36.19
CA MET A 1 58.16 -1.19 36.36
C MET A 1 57.10 -0.09 36.63
N TRP A 2 57.38 1.21 36.49
CA TRP A 2 56.40 2.27 36.83
C TRP A 2 55.79 2.99 35.60
N TYR A 3 56.48 3.00 34.45
CA TYR A 3 56.01 3.71 33.25
C TYR A 3 54.72 3.13 32.65
N ASN A 4 54.63 1.80 32.54
CA ASN A 4 53.45 1.12 31.98
C ASN A 4 52.22 1.10 32.91
N LYS A 5 52.38 1.41 34.20
CA LYS A 5 51.28 1.36 35.19
C LYS A 5 50.53 2.69 35.32
N HIS A 6 51.19 3.82 35.00
CA HIS A 6 50.61 5.16 35.15
C HIS A 6 50.41 5.92 33.83
N CYS A 7 50.98 5.45 32.71
CA CYS A 7 50.79 6.07 31.39
C CYS A 7 50.55 4.97 30.33
N PRO A 8 49.35 4.37 30.27
CA PRO A 8 49.05 3.35 29.27
C PRO A 8 49.09 3.96 27.87
N VAL A 9 49.83 3.32 26.96
CA VAL A 9 49.83 3.66 25.52
C VAL A 9 48.46 3.29 24.96
N ASN A 10 47.60 4.29 24.78
CA ASN A 10 46.31 4.12 24.12
C ASN A 10 46.51 4.20 22.60
N GLU A 11 46.62 3.05 21.93
CA GLU A 11 46.55 2.99 20.47
C GLU A 11 45.12 3.27 20.01
N HIS A 12 44.86 4.53 19.64
CA HIS A 12 43.64 4.86 18.93
C HIS A 12 43.75 4.41 17.47
N MET A 13 43.15 3.26 17.16
CA MET A 13 42.81 2.96 15.77
C MET A 13 41.77 3.98 15.30
N THR A 14 42.21 5.03 14.62
CA THR A 14 41.31 5.87 13.83
C THR A 14 40.65 4.98 12.78
N LYS A 15 39.40 4.57 13.02
CA LYS A 15 38.57 3.92 11.99
C LYS A 15 38.69 4.79 10.74
N LYS A 16 39.28 4.24 9.66
CA LYS A 16 39.33 4.93 8.35
C LYS A 16 37.92 5.45 8.10
N LYS A 17 37.73 6.77 8.01
CA LYS A 17 36.44 7.37 7.70
C LYS A 17 35.89 6.63 6.48
N LYS A 18 34.85 5.81 6.66
CA LYS A 18 34.15 5.16 5.55
C LYS A 18 33.81 6.28 4.57
N ILE A 19 34.28 6.16 3.34
CA ILE A 19 33.98 7.13 2.29
C ILE A 19 32.45 7.22 2.23
N LYS A 20 31.88 8.37 2.62
CA LYS A 20 30.41 8.55 2.78
C LYS A 20 29.64 8.35 1.47
N SER A 21 30.32 8.32 0.33
CA SER A 21 29.73 8.28 -0.99
C SER A 21 30.46 7.28 -1.90
N PRO A 22 29.81 6.19 -2.33
CA PRO A 22 30.44 5.13 -3.14
C PRO A 22 31.07 5.60 -4.46
N TRP A 23 30.63 6.73 -5.01
CA TRP A 23 31.15 7.31 -6.26
C TRP A 23 32.43 8.14 -6.08
N LEU A 24 32.92 8.34 -4.84
CA LEU A 24 34.18 9.04 -4.57
C LEU A 24 35.37 8.07 -4.63
N THR A 25 36.00 7.99 -5.79
CA THR A 25 37.22 7.18 -5.99
C THR A 25 38.42 7.79 -5.25
N LYS A 26 39.46 6.99 -4.99
CA LYS A 26 40.74 7.49 -4.45
C LYS A 26 41.33 8.63 -5.30
N GLY A 27 41.16 8.57 -6.63
CA GLY A 27 41.59 9.60 -7.57
C GLY A 27 40.87 10.94 -7.33
N ILE A 28 39.55 10.92 -7.16
CA ILE A 28 38.76 12.12 -6.85
C ILE A 28 39.14 12.69 -5.49
N ILE A 29 39.38 11.84 -4.49
CA ILE A 29 39.84 12.27 -3.16
C ILE A 29 41.19 12.98 -3.26
N ASN A 30 42.14 12.44 -4.04
CA ASN A 30 43.43 13.08 -4.28
C ASN A 30 43.28 14.39 -5.06
N ALA A 31 42.35 14.47 -6.01
CA ALA A 31 42.04 15.70 -6.71
C ALA A 31 41.42 16.76 -5.77
N CYS A 32 40.56 16.37 -4.82
CA CYS A 32 40.07 17.27 -3.77
C CYS A 32 41.20 17.83 -2.90
N LYS A 33 42.18 16.98 -2.52
CA LYS A 33 43.39 17.44 -1.80
C LYS A 33 44.20 18.44 -2.63
N LYS A 34 44.40 18.16 -3.92
CA LYS A 34 45.09 19.08 -4.85
C LYS A 34 44.35 20.41 -5.00
N LYS A 35 43.02 20.39 -5.10
CA LYS A 35 42.18 21.60 -5.11
C LYS A 35 42.39 22.42 -3.82
N ASN A 36 42.40 21.77 -2.66
CA ASN A 36 42.61 22.45 -1.38
C ASN A 36 44.02 23.05 -1.27
N ASN A 37 45.05 22.39 -1.82
CA ASN A 37 46.39 22.94 -1.88
C ASN A 37 46.48 24.16 -2.81
N LEU A 38 45.85 24.11 -3.99
CA LEU A 38 45.75 25.26 -4.89
C LEU A 38 44.99 26.43 -4.25
N TYR A 39 43.95 26.15 -3.46
CA TYR A 39 43.23 27.18 -2.70
C TYR A 39 44.12 27.84 -1.64
N LYS A 40 44.91 27.04 -0.90
CA LYS A 40 45.89 27.58 0.07
C LYS A 40 46.95 28.45 -0.61
N GLN A 41 47.40 28.08 -1.80
CA GLN A 41 48.34 28.89 -2.59
C GLN A 41 47.69 30.20 -3.07
N PHE A 42 46.44 30.15 -3.53
CA PHE A 42 45.66 31.33 -3.90
C PHE A 42 45.53 32.32 -2.73
N ILE A 43 45.20 31.84 -1.52
CA ILE A 43 45.10 32.69 -0.32
C ILE A 43 46.43 33.38 0.02
N LYS A 44 47.57 32.70 -0.20
CA LYS A 44 48.90 33.21 0.12
C LYS A 44 49.42 34.24 -0.90
N VAL A 45 49.28 33.96 -2.19
CA VAL A 45 49.95 34.73 -3.26
C VAL A 45 49.03 35.81 -3.86
N LYS A 46 47.71 35.58 -3.90
CA LYS A 46 46.67 36.53 -4.36
C LYS A 46 46.90 37.18 -5.75
N THR A 47 47.60 36.50 -6.66
CA THR A 47 47.75 36.96 -8.06
C THR A 47 46.64 36.40 -8.96
N LYS A 48 46.33 37.12 -10.05
CA LYS A 48 45.30 36.73 -11.04
C LYS A 48 45.57 35.36 -11.68
N GLU A 49 46.83 35.01 -11.91
CA GLU A 49 47.24 33.74 -12.51
C GLU A 49 46.94 32.53 -11.60
N VAL A 50 47.24 32.66 -10.30
CA VAL A 50 46.98 31.60 -9.31
C VAL A 50 45.48 31.44 -9.07
N GLU A 51 44.73 32.53 -9.11
CA GLU A 51 43.27 32.51 -9.06
C GLU A 51 42.65 31.76 -10.24
N GLN A 52 43.07 32.08 -11.47
CA GLN A 52 42.61 31.39 -12.68
C GLN A 52 42.94 29.89 -12.64
N ARG A 53 44.16 29.53 -12.20
CA ARG A 53 44.58 28.13 -12.05
C ARG A 53 43.72 27.36 -11.03
N TYR A 54 43.40 27.98 -9.90
CA TYR A 54 42.49 27.41 -8.91
C TYR A 54 41.07 27.24 -9.47
N LYS A 55 40.50 28.29 -10.09
CA LYS A 55 39.15 28.27 -10.67
C LYS A 55 39.02 27.20 -11.76
N ALA A 56 39.99 27.12 -12.68
CA ALA A 56 40.02 26.10 -13.74
C ALA A 56 40.08 24.68 -13.16
N TYR A 57 40.94 24.44 -12.16
CA TYR A 57 41.04 23.13 -11.52
C TYR A 57 39.78 22.77 -10.73
N ARG A 58 39.19 23.74 -10.01
CA ARG A 58 37.93 23.56 -9.29
C ARG A 58 36.81 23.18 -10.24
N ASN A 59 36.64 23.91 -11.35
CA ASN A 59 35.57 23.65 -12.31
C ASN A 59 35.73 22.26 -12.95
N LYS A 60 36.96 21.89 -13.35
CA LYS A 60 37.26 20.54 -13.88
C LYS A 60 36.97 19.44 -12.84
N LEU A 61 37.31 19.67 -11.57
CA LEU A 61 37.01 18.71 -10.51
C LEU A 61 35.50 18.59 -10.25
N THR A 62 34.77 19.70 -10.25
CA THR A 62 33.30 19.70 -10.11
C THR A 62 32.66 18.87 -11.23
N ASP A 63 33.12 19.04 -12.48
CA ASP A 63 32.61 18.27 -13.61
C ASP A 63 32.92 16.77 -13.48
N ILE A 64 34.16 16.42 -13.12
CA ILE A 64 34.55 15.01 -12.87
C ILE A 64 33.70 14.39 -11.76
N ILE A 65 33.43 15.11 -10.67
CA ILE A 65 32.57 14.63 -9.58
C ILE A 65 31.14 14.40 -10.07
N ARG A 66 30.59 15.34 -10.86
CA ARG A 66 29.25 15.22 -11.44
C ARG A 66 29.14 14.01 -12.36
N THR A 67 30.08 13.85 -13.29
CA THR A 67 30.14 12.72 -14.23
C THR A 67 30.32 11.40 -13.51
N SER A 68 31.18 11.33 -12.49
CA SER A 68 31.40 10.11 -11.70
C SER A 68 30.14 9.70 -10.93
N LYS A 69 29.42 10.67 -10.36
CA LYS A 69 28.13 10.44 -9.69
C LYS A 69 27.08 9.91 -10.69
N GLN A 70 26.98 10.54 -11.86
CA GLN A 70 26.04 10.11 -12.91
C GLN A 70 26.32 8.70 -13.40
N LEU A 71 27.59 8.36 -13.68
CA LEU A 71 28.00 7.03 -14.13
C LEU A 71 27.70 5.95 -13.07
N TYR A 72 27.95 6.24 -11.79
CA TYR A 72 27.66 5.32 -10.70
C TYR A 72 26.16 4.97 -10.64
N TYR A 73 25.28 5.96 -10.65
CA TYR A 73 23.84 5.72 -10.58
C TYR A 73 23.27 5.11 -11.86
N ARG A 74 23.78 5.52 -13.03
CA ARG A 74 23.41 4.90 -14.32
C ARG A 74 23.75 3.40 -14.32
N ARG A 75 24.92 3.02 -13.82
CA ARG A 75 25.31 1.62 -13.68
C ARG A 75 24.37 0.87 -12.73
N ARG A 76 24.08 1.44 -11.55
CA ARG A 76 23.15 0.81 -10.59
C ARG A 76 21.73 0.61 -11.15
N LEU A 77 21.21 1.58 -11.89
CA LEU A 77 19.90 1.46 -12.55
C LEU A 77 19.94 0.38 -13.63
N TYR A 78 21.01 0.31 -14.42
CA TYR A 78 21.18 -0.74 -15.43
C TYR A 78 21.27 -2.14 -14.82
N GLU A 79 22.01 -2.30 -13.71
CA GLU A 79 22.10 -3.57 -12.97
C GLU A 79 20.74 -4.01 -12.40
N ASN A 80 19.86 -3.07 -12.07
CA ASN A 80 18.53 -3.33 -11.52
C ASN A 80 17.41 -3.28 -12.58
N LYS A 81 17.71 -3.24 -13.88
CA LYS A 81 16.71 -3.06 -14.95
C LYS A 81 15.56 -4.08 -14.94
N ASN A 82 15.84 -5.30 -14.49
CA ASN A 82 14.85 -6.39 -14.39
C ASN A 82 14.27 -6.55 -12.97
N ASN A 83 14.68 -5.69 -12.03
CA ASN A 83 14.23 -5.72 -10.63
C ASN A 83 13.64 -4.36 -10.27
N ILE A 84 12.31 -4.25 -10.42
CA ILE A 84 11.54 -3.04 -10.10
C ILE A 84 11.80 -2.59 -8.67
N LYS A 85 11.83 -3.52 -7.70
CA LYS A 85 12.11 -3.18 -6.29
C LYS A 85 13.51 -2.60 -6.10
N GLY A 86 14.52 -3.23 -6.70
CA GLY A 86 15.91 -2.74 -6.64
C GLY A 86 16.07 -1.37 -7.31
N THR A 87 15.36 -1.13 -8.41
CA THR A 87 15.32 0.19 -9.08
C THR A 87 14.71 1.25 -8.18
N TRP A 88 13.56 0.95 -7.55
CA TRP A 88 12.94 1.83 -6.57
C TRP A 88 13.81 2.05 -5.33
N ASP A 89 14.56 1.06 -4.87
CA ASP A 89 15.51 1.23 -3.77
C ASP A 89 16.65 2.20 -4.15
N VAL A 90 17.16 2.12 -5.38
CA VAL A 90 18.17 3.08 -5.89
C VAL A 90 17.61 4.49 -5.97
N LEU A 91 16.39 4.65 -6.48
CA LEU A 91 15.69 5.93 -6.57
C LEU A 91 15.35 6.51 -5.19
N ASN A 92 14.82 5.69 -4.28
CA ASN A 92 14.50 6.11 -2.92
C ASN A 92 15.76 6.56 -2.16
N ASN A 93 16.91 5.89 -2.36
CA ASN A 93 18.18 6.34 -1.78
C ASN A 93 18.67 7.68 -2.36
N LEU A 94 18.32 7.99 -3.62
CA LEU A 94 18.63 9.27 -4.26
C LEU A 94 17.74 10.41 -3.75
N ILE A 95 16.45 10.12 -3.60
CA ILE A 95 15.40 11.09 -3.24
C ILE A 95 15.36 11.31 -1.72
N LYS A 96 15.45 10.25 -0.93
CA LYS A 96 15.32 10.25 0.53
C LYS A 96 16.70 10.04 1.18
N GLN A 97 17.54 11.07 1.16
CA GLN A 97 18.72 11.06 2.04
C GLN A 97 18.27 11.17 3.50
N GLY A 98 18.27 10.05 4.24
CA GLY A 98 18.19 10.07 5.71
C GLY A 98 17.05 9.30 6.38
N SER A 99 16.14 8.63 5.67
CA SER A 99 15.10 7.82 6.34
C SER A 99 15.58 6.38 6.59
N SER A 100 16.64 6.21 7.37
CA SER A 100 17.06 4.89 7.87
C SER A 100 16.57 4.71 9.30
N GLY A 101 15.36 4.18 9.45
CA GLY A 101 14.80 3.73 10.72
C GLY A 101 13.28 3.87 10.76
N THR A 102 12.58 2.76 11.00
CA THR A 102 11.22 2.73 11.57
C THR A 102 11.28 3.15 13.04
N SER A 103 11.85 4.33 13.33
CA SER A 103 11.75 4.92 14.66
C SER A 103 10.46 5.75 14.69
N TYR A 104 9.57 5.39 15.60
CA TYR A 104 8.45 6.26 15.96
C TYR A 104 9.03 7.51 16.65
N PRO A 105 8.41 8.69 16.48
CA PRO A 105 8.79 9.88 17.22
C PRO A 105 8.56 9.68 18.72
N GLU A 106 9.23 10.51 19.53
CA GLU A 106 9.10 10.48 21.00
C GLU A 106 7.72 10.94 21.49
N TYR A 107 6.99 11.68 20.66
CA TYR A 107 5.66 12.18 20.97
C TYR A 107 4.76 12.20 19.75
N PHE A 108 3.46 12.20 20.01
CA PHE A 108 2.41 12.43 19.01
C PHE A 108 1.47 13.53 19.48
N THR A 109 0.95 14.30 18.54
CA THR A 109 -0.04 15.35 18.80
C THR A 109 -1.45 14.81 18.59
N ASP A 110 -2.28 14.94 19.61
CA ASP A 110 -3.73 14.73 19.54
C ASP A 110 -4.49 16.03 19.89
N ALA A 111 -5.83 15.96 19.94
CA ALA A 111 -6.67 17.12 20.27
C ALA A 111 -6.42 17.69 21.68
N ASN A 112 -5.78 16.95 22.58
CA ASN A 112 -5.47 17.34 23.95
C ASN A 112 -4.02 17.82 24.13
N GLY A 113 -3.20 17.82 23.06
CA GLY A 113 -1.81 18.30 23.07
C GLY A 113 -0.78 17.23 22.70
N GLU A 114 0.45 17.42 23.18
CA GLU A 114 1.56 16.48 22.95
C GLU A 114 1.55 15.32 23.94
N ASN A 115 1.54 14.10 23.43
CA ASN A 115 1.55 12.88 24.22
C ASN A 115 2.88 12.15 24.06
N HIS A 116 3.63 12.03 25.15
CA HIS A 116 4.95 11.38 25.20
C HIS A 116 4.89 9.94 25.73
N ASN A 117 3.72 9.47 26.18
CA ASN A 117 3.59 8.13 26.75
C ASN A 117 3.19 7.13 25.65
N MET A 118 4.07 6.17 25.36
CA MET A 118 3.84 5.17 24.32
C MET A 118 2.57 4.33 24.53
N SER A 119 2.19 4.05 25.78
CA SER A 119 0.92 3.34 26.07
C SER A 119 -0.29 4.16 25.62
N ASN A 120 -0.30 5.45 25.92
CA ASN A 120 -1.38 6.33 25.47
C ASN A 120 -1.32 6.55 23.94
N ILE A 121 -0.13 6.56 23.35
CA ILE A 121 0.07 6.68 21.90
C ILE A 121 -0.54 5.47 21.16
N VAL A 122 -0.30 4.24 21.62
CA VAL A 122 -0.90 3.06 20.97
C VAL A 122 -2.43 3.05 21.08
N ASP A 123 -2.98 3.49 22.21
CA ASP A 123 -4.43 3.68 22.36
C ASP A 123 -4.97 4.80 21.46
N GLY A 124 -4.25 5.92 21.36
CA GLY A 124 -4.55 7.02 20.45
C GLY A 124 -4.58 6.58 18.99
N PHE A 125 -3.59 5.79 18.56
CA PHE A 125 -3.59 5.17 17.24
C PHE A 125 -4.79 4.25 17.04
N ASN A 126 -5.12 3.41 18.03
CA ASN A 126 -6.22 2.47 17.87
C ASN A 126 -7.57 3.18 17.76
N LYS A 127 -7.82 4.17 18.61
CA LYS A 127 -9.00 5.04 18.56
C LYS A 127 -9.09 5.76 17.22
N PHE A 128 -7.99 6.37 16.77
CA PHE A 128 -7.94 7.07 15.49
C PHE A 128 -8.27 6.14 14.31
N PHE A 129 -7.64 4.97 14.23
CA PHE A 129 -7.86 4.05 13.10
C PHE A 129 -9.26 3.46 13.05
N ILE A 130 -9.92 3.30 14.20
CA ILE A 130 -11.30 2.79 14.26
C ILE A 130 -12.31 3.86 13.92
N ASN A 131 -12.11 5.09 14.42
CA ASN A 131 -13.10 6.15 14.28
C ASN A 131 -12.98 6.90 12.95
N VAL A 132 -11.84 6.86 12.27
CA VAL A 132 -11.68 7.64 11.06
C VAL A 132 -12.56 7.17 9.89
N GLY A 133 -12.90 5.89 9.83
CA GLY A 133 -13.85 5.37 8.84
C GLY A 133 -15.27 5.87 9.10
N PRO A 134 -15.83 5.65 10.32
CA PRO A 134 -17.17 6.10 10.68
C PRO A 134 -17.34 7.63 10.65
N GLU A 135 -16.34 8.38 11.11
CA GLU A 135 -16.36 9.85 11.07
C GLU A 135 -16.46 10.35 9.63
N LEU A 136 -15.62 9.83 8.72
CA LEU A 136 -15.69 10.20 7.30
C LEU A 136 -17.00 9.74 6.66
N ALA A 137 -17.56 8.60 7.08
CA ALA A 137 -18.83 8.12 6.57
C ALA A 137 -20.02 8.97 7.07
N ALA A 138 -19.93 9.55 8.26
CA ALA A 138 -20.97 10.44 8.81
C ALA A 138 -21.03 11.80 8.09
N ASP A 139 -19.90 12.26 7.55
CA ASP A 139 -19.83 13.47 6.74
C ASP A 139 -20.49 13.32 5.35
N ILE A 140 -20.78 12.08 4.92
CA ILE A 140 -21.43 11.80 3.64
C ILE A 140 -22.94 11.99 3.80
N PRO A 141 -23.58 12.90 3.03
CA PRO A 141 -25.04 13.08 3.08
C PRO A 141 -25.75 11.76 2.84
N CYS A 142 -26.59 11.33 3.78
CA CYS A 142 -27.32 10.06 3.69
C CYS A 142 -28.42 10.16 2.62
N HIS A 143 -28.06 9.92 1.36
CA HIS A 143 -29.03 9.66 0.31
C HIS A 143 -29.50 8.21 0.47
N LYS A 144 -30.70 8.02 1.01
CA LYS A 144 -31.31 6.69 1.17
C LYS A 144 -31.30 5.92 -0.15
N ASN A 145 -30.57 4.81 -0.21
CA ASN A 145 -30.78 3.56 -0.98
C ASN A 145 -31.31 3.57 -2.43
N GLU A 146 -31.44 4.71 -3.13
CA GLU A 146 -31.96 4.77 -4.50
C GLU A 146 -31.04 4.10 -5.53
N ASN A 147 -29.73 3.97 -5.26
CA ASN A 147 -28.78 3.48 -6.25
C ASN A 147 -28.63 1.95 -6.28
N ILE A 148 -28.97 1.24 -5.21
CA ILE A 148 -28.77 -0.22 -5.19
C ILE A 148 -29.72 -0.88 -6.21
N SER A 149 -30.94 -0.33 -6.44
CA SER A 149 -31.94 -0.90 -7.37
C SER A 149 -31.47 -1.01 -8.80
N ASN A 150 -30.45 -0.25 -9.20
CA ASN A 150 -29.93 -0.25 -10.57
C ASN A 150 -28.92 -1.38 -10.81
N ILE A 151 -28.47 -2.07 -9.76
CA ILE A 151 -27.54 -3.19 -9.91
C ILE A 151 -28.29 -4.40 -10.49
N LYS A 152 -27.86 -4.85 -11.67
CA LYS A 152 -28.40 -6.05 -12.30
C LYS A 152 -28.17 -7.27 -11.42
N SER A 153 -29.25 -7.90 -10.98
CA SER A 153 -29.17 -9.10 -10.16
C SER A 153 -28.63 -10.28 -10.97
N ASN A 154 -27.59 -10.92 -10.48
CA ASN A 154 -27.08 -12.16 -11.04
C ASN A 154 -28.05 -13.31 -10.66
N PRO A 155 -28.52 -14.13 -11.61
CA PRO A 155 -29.38 -15.27 -11.30
C PRO A 155 -28.62 -16.42 -10.62
N PHE A 156 -27.30 -16.50 -10.78
CA PHE A 156 -26.49 -17.58 -10.20
C PHE A 156 -26.09 -17.29 -8.76
N SER A 157 -25.77 -18.33 -8.00
CA SER A 157 -25.35 -18.21 -6.61
C SER A 157 -23.99 -18.86 -6.38
N LEU A 158 -23.13 -18.21 -5.59
CA LEU A 158 -21.84 -18.78 -5.19
C LEU A 158 -22.05 -20.01 -4.31
N PHE A 159 -21.53 -21.14 -4.77
CA PHE A 159 -21.49 -22.37 -3.99
C PHE A 159 -20.15 -22.52 -3.27
N LEU A 160 -20.19 -22.68 -1.94
CA LEU A 160 -19.00 -22.98 -1.13
C LEU A 160 -18.73 -24.49 -1.15
N SER A 161 -17.98 -24.95 -2.15
CA SER A 161 -17.53 -26.34 -2.20
C SER A 161 -16.63 -26.68 -1.01
N ALA A 162 -16.73 -27.92 -0.50
CA ALA A 162 -15.83 -28.41 0.53
C ALA A 162 -14.36 -28.34 0.07
N THR A 163 -13.46 -28.23 1.04
CA THR A 163 -12.02 -28.33 0.86
C THR A 163 -11.49 -29.69 1.32
N ASN A 164 -10.30 -30.04 0.85
CA ASN A 164 -9.58 -31.25 1.26
C ASN A 164 -8.19 -30.87 1.81
N GLU A 165 -7.54 -31.84 2.47
CA GLU A 165 -6.25 -31.63 3.13
C GLU A 165 -5.18 -31.15 2.14
N GLN A 166 -5.16 -31.69 0.92
CA GLN A 166 -4.21 -31.30 -0.11
C GLN A 166 -4.38 -29.84 -0.53
N GLU A 167 -5.61 -29.35 -0.67
CA GLU A 167 -5.91 -27.95 -0.97
C GLU A 167 -5.42 -27.03 0.15
N VAL A 168 -5.68 -27.40 1.41
CA VAL A 168 -5.23 -26.66 2.61
C VAL A 168 -3.70 -26.59 2.68
N ILE A 169 -3.01 -27.71 2.48
CA ILE A 169 -1.54 -27.78 2.45
C ILE A 169 -1.00 -26.88 1.33
N ASN A 170 -1.52 -27.03 0.12
CA ASN A 170 -1.06 -26.28 -1.05
C ASN A 170 -1.24 -24.77 -0.87
N ILE A 171 -2.37 -24.32 -0.34
CA ILE A 171 -2.63 -22.90 -0.05
C ILE A 171 -1.67 -22.38 1.01
N THR A 172 -1.43 -23.15 2.07
CA THR A 172 -0.53 -22.79 3.16
C THR A 172 0.90 -22.63 2.65
N LEU A 173 1.40 -23.57 1.86
CA LEU A 173 2.75 -23.52 1.29
C LEU A 173 2.94 -22.33 0.33
N LYS A 174 1.90 -21.95 -0.42
CA LYS A 174 1.89 -20.76 -1.29
C LYS A 174 1.84 -19.42 -0.53
N CYS A 175 1.54 -19.41 0.77
CA CYS A 175 1.55 -18.17 1.55
C CYS A 175 2.97 -17.59 1.68
N LYS A 176 3.12 -16.27 1.71
CA LYS A 176 4.44 -15.64 1.89
C LYS A 176 4.92 -15.84 3.33
N SER A 177 6.13 -16.36 3.51
CA SER A 177 6.77 -16.50 4.82
C SER A 177 7.38 -15.16 5.26
N LYS A 178 6.61 -14.35 5.97
CA LYS A 178 7.10 -13.12 6.62
C LYS A 178 7.44 -13.42 8.08
N SER A 179 8.40 -12.69 8.66
CA SER A 179 8.77 -12.77 10.08
C SER A 179 7.73 -12.15 11.02
N SER A 180 6.83 -11.32 10.50
CA SER A 180 5.72 -10.71 11.23
C SER A 180 4.83 -11.76 11.89
N MET A 181 4.65 -11.64 13.20
CA MET A 181 3.80 -12.50 14.02
C MET A 181 2.37 -11.93 14.11
N ASP A 182 1.39 -12.81 14.20
CA ASP A 182 -0.02 -12.44 14.42
C ASP A 182 -0.36 -12.24 15.91
N TYR A 183 -1.64 -12.15 16.25
CA TYR A 183 -2.13 -12.04 17.63
C TYR A 183 -1.77 -13.24 18.52
N HIS A 184 -1.48 -14.40 17.94
CA HIS A 184 -1.08 -15.60 18.68
C HIS A 184 0.44 -15.76 18.74
N ASP A 185 1.18 -14.74 18.33
CA ASP A 185 2.63 -14.77 18.15
C ASP A 185 3.11 -15.84 17.14
N ILE A 186 2.23 -16.24 16.21
CA ILE A 186 2.52 -17.23 15.18
C ILE A 186 2.86 -16.50 13.88
N ASN A 187 3.96 -16.91 13.24
CA ASN A 187 4.29 -16.52 11.87
C ASN A 187 3.97 -17.65 10.89
N MET A 188 3.84 -17.32 9.60
CA MET A 188 3.48 -18.30 8.57
C MET A 188 4.56 -19.38 8.34
N SER A 189 5.82 -19.11 8.72
CA SER A 189 6.90 -20.10 8.60
C SER A 189 6.67 -21.29 9.55
N VAL A 190 6.26 -21.01 10.79
CA VAL A 190 5.92 -22.05 11.77
C VAL A 190 4.75 -22.89 11.28
N VAL A 191 3.69 -22.24 10.77
CA VAL A 191 2.51 -22.96 10.24
C VAL A 191 2.89 -23.91 9.11
N LYS A 192 3.77 -23.47 8.19
CA LYS A 192 4.25 -24.32 7.09
C LYS A 192 5.04 -25.54 7.55
N GLN A 193 5.80 -25.43 8.65
CA GLN A 193 6.58 -26.55 9.17
C GLN A 193 5.69 -27.66 9.73
N VAL A 194 4.56 -27.29 10.34
CA VAL A 194 3.65 -28.24 11.00
C VAL A 194 2.42 -28.60 10.17
N ILE A 195 2.24 -27.99 8.98
CA ILE A 195 0.98 -28.08 8.22
C ILE A 195 0.60 -29.52 7.89
N LEU A 196 1.59 -30.38 7.60
CA LEU A 196 1.34 -31.79 7.29
C LEU A 196 0.69 -32.55 8.46
N ASN A 197 1.02 -32.18 9.70
CA ASN A 197 0.47 -32.80 10.91
C ASN A 197 -0.90 -32.24 11.30
N ILE A 198 -1.20 -31.00 10.92
CA ILE A 198 -2.44 -30.31 11.31
C ILE A 198 -3.44 -30.14 10.15
N ALA A 199 -3.13 -30.66 8.96
CA ALA A 199 -3.95 -30.49 7.77
C ALA A 199 -5.37 -31.05 7.97
N SER A 200 -5.48 -32.25 8.54
CA SER A 200 -6.76 -32.91 8.79
C SER A 200 -7.70 -32.10 9.71
N PRO A 201 -7.31 -31.75 10.96
CA PRO A 201 -8.18 -30.95 11.83
C PRO A 201 -8.44 -29.54 11.27
N LEU A 202 -7.48 -28.92 10.58
CA LEU A 202 -7.68 -27.62 9.95
C LEU A 202 -8.70 -27.69 8.80
N THR A 203 -8.64 -28.74 7.99
CA THR A 203 -9.60 -28.98 6.89
C THR A 203 -11.01 -29.15 7.44
N TYR A 204 -11.17 -29.91 8.53
CA TYR A 204 -12.44 -30.07 9.21
C TYR A 204 -13.02 -28.72 9.67
N ILE A 205 -12.21 -27.88 10.33
CA ILE A 205 -12.62 -26.54 10.78
C ILE A 205 -13.02 -25.65 9.59
N CYS A 206 -12.25 -25.66 8.49
CA CYS A 206 -12.57 -24.90 7.29
C CYS A 206 -13.90 -25.33 6.67
N ASN A 207 -14.16 -26.64 6.59
CA ASN A 207 -15.41 -27.18 6.06
C ASN A 207 -16.61 -26.85 6.96
N LEU A 208 -16.45 -26.97 8.29
CA LEU A 208 -17.49 -26.53 9.23
C LEU A 208 -17.80 -25.03 9.07
N SER A 209 -16.77 -24.21 8.86
CA SER A 209 -16.94 -22.77 8.62
C SER A 209 -17.78 -22.51 7.36
N PHE A 210 -17.50 -23.19 6.25
CA PHE A 210 -18.27 -23.07 5.01
C PHE A 210 -19.70 -23.62 5.12
N GLN A 211 -19.89 -24.77 5.75
CA GLN A 211 -21.20 -25.40 5.94
C GLN A 211 -22.11 -24.58 6.85
N SER A 212 -21.56 -24.06 7.96
CA SER A 212 -22.31 -23.19 8.87
C SER A 212 -22.57 -21.81 8.25
N GLY A 213 -21.70 -21.36 7.34
CA GLY A 213 -21.71 -19.98 6.85
C GLY A 213 -21.21 -19.01 7.91
N CYS A 214 -20.27 -19.43 8.76
CA CYS A 214 -19.79 -18.63 9.89
C CYS A 214 -18.26 -18.58 9.92
N PHE A 215 -17.71 -17.36 10.03
CA PHE A 215 -16.29 -17.14 10.20
C PHE A 215 -15.87 -17.35 11.67
N PRO A 216 -14.82 -18.13 11.98
CA PRO A 216 -14.42 -18.43 13.35
C PRO A 216 -14.07 -17.18 14.16
N LYS A 217 -14.66 -17.04 15.37
CA LYS A 217 -14.47 -15.85 16.24
C LYS A 217 -12.99 -15.59 16.56
N LYS A 218 -12.21 -16.63 16.92
CA LYS A 218 -10.78 -16.49 17.24
C LYS A 218 -9.92 -16.03 16.06
N MET A 219 -10.43 -16.11 14.82
CA MET A 219 -9.73 -15.65 13.62
C MET A 219 -10.04 -14.18 13.28
N LYS A 220 -10.88 -13.48 14.06
CA LYS A 220 -11.35 -12.12 13.77
C LYS A 220 -10.53 -11.00 14.42
N ILE A 221 -9.52 -11.33 15.22
CA ILE A 221 -8.70 -10.36 15.95
C ILE A 221 -7.49 -9.98 15.09
N ALA A 222 -7.31 -8.69 14.81
CA ALA A 222 -6.17 -8.17 14.06
C ALA A 222 -5.17 -7.43 14.96
N LYS A 223 -3.87 -7.74 14.81
CA LYS A 223 -2.78 -6.94 15.36
C LYS A 223 -2.42 -5.85 14.36
N VAL A 224 -2.58 -4.58 14.71
CA VAL A 224 -2.35 -3.45 13.80
C VAL A 224 -1.00 -2.80 14.07
N ILE A 225 -0.23 -2.61 13.00
CA ILE A 225 1.06 -1.90 13.04
C ILE A 225 0.91 -0.56 12.29
N PRO A 226 1.08 0.59 12.94
CA PRO A 226 1.03 1.89 12.29
C PRO A 226 2.24 2.07 11.36
N LEU A 227 2.01 2.17 10.06
CA LEU A 227 3.07 2.40 9.08
C LEU A 227 3.04 3.84 8.61
N TYR A 228 4.14 4.56 8.85
CA TYR A 228 4.29 5.95 8.40
C TYR A 228 4.14 6.08 6.87
N LYS A 229 3.24 6.98 6.43
CA LYS A 229 2.93 7.25 5.02
C LYS A 229 3.74 8.43 4.49
N SER A 230 3.56 9.62 5.05
CA SER A 230 4.12 10.89 4.55
C SER A 230 3.90 12.05 5.54
N ASN A 231 4.50 13.21 5.28
CA ASN A 231 4.31 14.46 6.04
C ASN A 231 4.86 14.46 7.49
N ASP A 232 4.13 15.04 8.43
CA ASP A 232 4.53 15.13 9.82
C ASP A 232 4.40 13.77 10.52
N LYS A 233 5.51 13.30 11.12
CA LYS A 233 5.55 12.04 11.88
C LYS A 233 4.82 12.13 13.21
N HIS A 234 4.60 13.32 13.75
CA HIS A 234 3.95 13.51 15.05
C HIS A 234 2.42 13.42 14.96
N SER A 235 1.85 13.37 13.75
CA SER A 235 0.41 13.29 13.54
C SER A 235 -0.07 11.87 13.22
N PHE A 236 -1.11 11.42 13.92
CA PHE A 236 -1.76 10.11 13.71
C PHE A 236 -2.30 9.93 12.28
N THR A 237 -2.73 11.01 11.62
CA THR A 237 -3.34 10.98 10.28
C THR A 237 -2.39 10.54 9.17
N ASN A 238 -1.09 10.67 9.43
CA ASN A 238 0.00 10.39 8.50
C ASN A 238 0.49 8.95 8.56
N TYR A 239 -0.23 8.08 9.28
CA TYR A 239 0.07 6.65 9.40
C TYR A 239 -1.05 5.80 8.80
N ARG A 240 -0.69 4.62 8.29
CA ARG A 240 -1.61 3.60 7.78
C ARG A 240 -1.71 2.43 8.75
N PRO A 241 -2.92 1.91 9.03
CA PRO A 241 -3.09 0.73 9.88
C PRO A 241 -2.79 -0.56 9.12
N ILE A 242 -1.61 -1.17 9.28
CA ILE A 242 -1.33 -2.48 8.66
C ILE A 242 -1.82 -3.60 9.57
N SER A 243 -2.87 -4.31 9.14
CA SER A 243 -3.47 -5.43 9.88
C SER A 243 -2.71 -6.74 9.67
N LEU A 244 -2.12 -7.25 10.74
CA LEU A 244 -1.58 -8.61 10.82
C LEU A 244 -2.67 -9.56 11.29
N LEU A 245 -3.35 -10.19 10.33
CA LEU A 245 -4.38 -11.19 10.61
C LEU A 245 -3.77 -12.51 11.10
N PRO A 246 -4.55 -13.32 11.87
CA PRO A 246 -4.14 -14.66 12.27
C PRO A 246 -3.75 -15.51 11.06
N GLN A 247 -2.69 -16.32 11.16
CA GLN A 247 -2.21 -17.09 10.02
C GLN A 247 -3.27 -18.07 9.50
N PHE A 248 -4.02 -18.70 10.41
CA PHE A 248 -5.14 -19.57 10.06
C PHE A 248 -6.32 -18.80 9.43
N SER A 249 -6.56 -17.54 9.82
CA SER A 249 -7.51 -16.64 9.14
C SER A 249 -7.14 -16.49 7.67
N LYS A 250 -5.86 -16.23 7.37
CA LYS A 250 -5.38 -16.03 6.00
C LYS A 250 -5.55 -17.28 5.14
N ILE A 251 -5.36 -18.47 5.70
CA ILE A 251 -5.56 -19.75 4.99
C ILE A 251 -7.05 -19.90 4.63
N LEU A 252 -7.93 -19.70 5.60
CA LEU A 252 -9.37 -19.79 5.41
C LEU A 252 -9.89 -18.71 4.42
N GLU A 253 -9.41 -17.48 4.53
CA GLU A 253 -9.72 -16.41 3.58
C GLU A 253 -9.25 -16.75 2.16
N LYS A 254 -8.08 -17.38 1.99
CA LYS A 254 -7.60 -17.82 0.67
C LYS A 254 -8.45 -18.93 0.07
N LEU A 255 -8.92 -19.87 0.89
CA LEU A 255 -9.85 -20.91 0.46
C LEU A 255 -11.17 -20.30 -0.04
N PHE A 256 -11.74 -19.37 0.72
CA PHE A 256 -12.95 -18.64 0.31
C PHE A 256 -12.69 -17.83 -0.95
N ASN A 257 -11.58 -17.08 -0.99
CA ASN A 257 -11.21 -16.24 -2.13
C ASN A 257 -11.07 -17.05 -3.42
N SER A 258 -10.54 -18.27 -3.37
CA SER A 258 -10.43 -19.12 -4.56
C SER A 258 -11.79 -19.48 -5.14
N ARG A 259 -12.81 -19.70 -4.30
CA ARG A 259 -14.18 -19.98 -4.72
C ARG A 259 -14.86 -18.70 -5.23
N LEU A 260 -14.68 -17.58 -4.52
CA LEU A 260 -15.19 -16.27 -4.90
C LEU A 260 -14.64 -15.83 -6.26
N GLU A 261 -13.33 -15.91 -6.48
CA GLU A 261 -12.68 -15.47 -7.71
C GLU A 261 -13.16 -16.26 -8.92
N LYS A 262 -13.25 -17.60 -8.80
CA LYS A 262 -13.82 -18.45 -9.86
C LYS A 262 -15.26 -18.06 -10.21
N PHE A 263 -16.07 -17.70 -9.22
CA PHE A 263 -17.45 -17.28 -9.45
C PHE A 263 -17.53 -15.91 -10.11
N LEU A 264 -16.77 -14.92 -9.61
CA LEU A 264 -16.71 -13.57 -10.17
C LEU A 264 -16.22 -13.60 -11.63
N GLU A 265 -15.24 -14.43 -11.96
CA GLU A 265 -14.72 -14.61 -13.31
C GLU A 265 -15.72 -15.35 -14.22
N LYS A 266 -16.26 -16.49 -13.78
CA LYS A 266 -17.22 -17.29 -14.55
C LYS A 266 -18.45 -16.50 -14.97
N HIS A 267 -18.94 -15.63 -14.10
CA HIS A 267 -20.14 -14.83 -14.35
C HIS A 267 -19.84 -13.38 -14.75
N GLN A 268 -18.57 -13.06 -15.01
CA GLN A 268 -18.11 -11.73 -15.47
C GLN A 268 -18.65 -10.58 -14.61
N ILE A 269 -18.71 -10.77 -13.29
CA ILE A 269 -19.35 -9.82 -12.36
C ILE A 269 -18.55 -8.52 -12.29
N ILE A 270 -17.22 -8.61 -12.23
CA ILE A 270 -16.35 -7.43 -12.14
C ILE A 270 -16.11 -6.86 -13.53
N ASN A 271 -16.48 -5.59 -13.72
CA ASN A 271 -16.36 -4.88 -14.98
C ASN A 271 -14.91 -4.93 -15.52
N VAL A 272 -14.75 -5.05 -16.84
CA VAL A 272 -13.45 -5.14 -17.50
C VAL A 272 -12.55 -3.90 -17.28
N GLY A 273 -13.14 -2.73 -17.05
CA GLY A 273 -12.43 -1.47 -16.77
C GLY A 273 -11.82 -1.40 -15.37
N GLN A 274 -12.08 -2.37 -14.48
CA GLN A 274 -11.38 -2.50 -13.20
C GLN A 274 -10.14 -3.37 -13.37
N TYR A 275 -8.94 -2.80 -13.20
CA TYR A 275 -7.66 -3.49 -13.33
C TYR A 275 -7.01 -3.81 -11.97
N GLY A 276 -7.39 -3.10 -10.91
CA GLY A 276 -6.83 -3.28 -9.58
C GLY A 276 -7.21 -4.64 -8.98
N PHE A 277 -6.28 -5.28 -8.28
CA PHE A 277 -6.52 -6.52 -7.51
C PHE A 277 -7.18 -7.67 -8.28
N ARG A 278 -6.97 -7.75 -9.59
CA ARG A 278 -7.46 -8.85 -10.44
C ARG A 278 -6.32 -9.72 -10.93
N THR A 279 -6.61 -11.01 -11.02
CA THR A 279 -5.68 -11.96 -11.64
C THR A 279 -5.51 -11.59 -13.10
N GLN A 280 -4.26 -11.63 -13.60
CA GLN A 280 -3.89 -11.28 -14.98
C GLN A 280 -4.15 -9.84 -15.43
N ARG A 281 -4.50 -8.91 -14.52
CA ARG A 281 -4.56 -7.47 -14.81
C ARG A 281 -3.41 -6.75 -14.12
N THR A 282 -2.82 -5.78 -14.80
CA THR A 282 -1.65 -5.04 -14.31
C THR A 282 -1.86 -3.55 -14.47
N THR A 283 -1.10 -2.76 -13.72
CA THR A 283 -1.09 -1.29 -13.84
C THR A 283 -0.68 -0.86 -15.25
N SER A 284 0.24 -1.58 -15.89
CA SER A 284 0.65 -1.29 -17.27
C SER A 284 -0.51 -1.39 -18.25
N MET A 285 -1.39 -2.39 -18.11
CA MET A 285 -2.57 -2.51 -18.98
C MET A 285 -3.55 -1.35 -18.80
N ALA A 286 -3.76 -0.88 -17.56
CA ALA A 286 -4.61 0.29 -17.30
C ALA A 286 -4.03 1.57 -17.92
N ILE A 287 -2.69 1.73 -17.86
CA ILE A 287 -2.00 2.86 -18.48
C ILE A 287 -2.09 2.78 -20.00
N ILE A 288 -1.88 1.60 -20.60
CA ILE A 288 -1.99 1.40 -22.05
C ILE A 288 -3.39 1.79 -22.51
N GLU A 289 -4.44 1.29 -21.85
CA GLU A 289 -5.83 1.62 -22.18
C GLU A 289 -6.10 3.14 -22.08
N ALA A 290 -5.56 3.80 -21.06
CA ALA A 290 -5.71 5.24 -20.90
C ALA A 290 -4.97 6.04 -21.98
N VAL A 291 -3.77 5.60 -22.37
CA VAL A 291 -2.98 6.23 -23.43
C VAL A 291 -3.66 6.02 -24.79
N GLU A 292 -4.12 4.80 -25.08
CA GLU A 292 -4.86 4.48 -26.31
C GLU A 292 -6.12 5.35 -26.44
N GLU A 293 -6.88 5.53 -25.36
CA GLU A 293 -8.06 6.40 -25.37
C GLU A 293 -7.71 7.84 -25.75
N ILE A 294 -6.61 8.36 -25.20
CA ILE A 294 -6.14 9.73 -25.49
C ILE A 294 -5.64 9.82 -26.93
N THR A 295 -4.81 8.87 -27.38
CA THR A 295 -4.23 8.91 -28.74
C THR A 295 -5.30 8.74 -29.81
N ASP A 296 -6.22 7.80 -29.64
CA ASP A 296 -7.33 7.57 -30.58
C ASP A 296 -8.23 8.80 -30.72
N THR A 297 -8.41 9.54 -29.63
CA THR A 297 -9.17 10.80 -29.62
C THR A 297 -8.44 11.89 -30.39
N LEU A 298 -7.13 12.05 -30.16
CA LEU A 298 -6.29 13.03 -30.83
C LEU A 298 -6.18 12.75 -32.34
N ASP A 299 -6.04 11.49 -32.73
CA ASP A 299 -5.97 11.07 -34.14
C ASP A 299 -7.27 11.36 -34.90
N LYS A 300 -8.41 11.36 -34.18
CA LYS A 300 -9.73 11.75 -34.71
C LYS A 300 -9.96 13.27 -34.69
N ASN A 301 -8.97 14.07 -34.30
CA ASN A 301 -9.06 15.53 -34.13
C ASN A 301 -10.22 15.97 -33.20
N LYS A 302 -10.51 15.16 -32.17
CA LYS A 302 -11.54 15.47 -31.17
C LYS A 302 -10.94 16.12 -29.93
N TYR A 303 -11.77 16.83 -29.17
CA TYR A 303 -11.39 17.26 -27.83
C TYR A 303 -11.43 16.06 -26.88
N ALA A 304 -10.40 15.93 -26.04
CA ALA A 304 -10.28 14.89 -25.03
C ALA A 304 -10.28 15.51 -23.63
N VAL A 305 -10.88 14.83 -22.66
CA VAL A 305 -10.74 15.17 -21.24
C VAL A 305 -10.46 13.93 -20.41
N GLY A 306 -9.55 14.08 -19.45
CA GLY A 306 -9.22 13.07 -18.43
C GLY A 306 -9.42 13.66 -17.05
N ILE A 307 -10.22 12.98 -16.22
CA ILE A 307 -10.52 13.37 -14.84
C ILE A 307 -10.02 12.26 -13.91
N PHE A 308 -9.29 12.67 -12.87
CA PHE A 308 -8.65 11.78 -11.91
C PHE A 308 -9.31 12.01 -10.54
N VAL A 309 -9.98 10.98 -10.02
CA VAL A 309 -10.69 11.05 -8.74
C VAL A 309 -9.92 10.24 -7.69
N ASP A 310 -9.58 10.91 -6.58
CA ASP A 310 -8.90 10.31 -5.43
C ASP A 310 -9.91 10.08 -4.29
N LEU A 311 -10.06 8.83 -3.86
CA LEU A 311 -10.99 8.43 -2.81
C LEU A 311 -10.30 8.45 -1.43
N LYS A 312 -10.73 9.34 -0.56
CA LYS A 312 -10.17 9.47 0.79
C LYS A 312 -10.47 8.22 1.63
N LYS A 313 -9.42 7.46 1.96
CA LYS A 313 -9.47 6.28 2.85
C LYS A 313 -10.51 5.24 2.43
N ALA A 314 -10.58 4.95 1.13
CA ALA A 314 -11.63 4.14 0.52
C ALA A 314 -11.84 2.75 1.17
N PHE A 315 -10.78 2.10 1.65
CA PHE A 315 -10.89 0.80 2.35
C PHE A 315 -11.45 0.90 3.77
N ASP A 316 -11.22 2.03 4.44
CA ASP A 316 -11.63 2.25 5.83
C ASP A 316 -13.09 2.74 5.90
N THR A 317 -13.63 3.28 4.81
CA THR A 317 -14.98 3.86 4.73
C THR A 317 -16.06 2.92 4.14
N ILE A 318 -15.72 1.67 3.82
CA ILE A 318 -16.71 0.71 3.29
C ILE A 318 -17.83 0.47 4.32
N ASN A 319 -19.07 0.77 3.93
CA ASN A 319 -20.24 0.43 4.71
C ASN A 319 -20.59 -1.05 4.55
N HIS A 320 -20.63 -1.80 5.65
CA HIS A 320 -20.88 -3.25 5.62
C HIS A 320 -22.29 -3.61 5.12
N SER A 321 -23.31 -2.81 5.45
CA SER A 321 -24.68 -3.08 5.00
C SER A 321 -24.80 -2.93 3.48
N ILE A 322 -24.28 -1.83 2.93
CA ILE A 322 -24.26 -1.59 1.48
C ILE A 322 -23.45 -2.70 0.77
N LEU A 323 -22.28 -3.07 1.31
CA LEU A 323 -21.48 -4.15 0.75
C LEU A 323 -22.25 -5.48 0.71
N LEU A 324 -22.95 -5.83 1.79
CA LEU A 324 -23.74 -7.07 1.87
C LEU A 324 -24.92 -7.07 0.89
N ASP A 325 -25.61 -5.94 0.75
CA ASP A 325 -26.71 -5.80 -0.22
C ASP A 325 -26.22 -5.94 -1.67
N LYS A 326 -25.06 -5.35 -1.99
CA LYS A 326 -24.41 -5.50 -3.30
C LYS A 326 -23.97 -6.95 -3.55
N LEU A 327 -23.35 -7.59 -2.55
CA LEU A 327 -22.94 -9.00 -2.63
C LEU A 327 -24.13 -9.93 -2.91
N GLU A 328 -25.26 -9.70 -2.25
CA GLU A 328 -26.51 -10.45 -2.46
C GLU A 328 -26.98 -10.34 -3.92
N ARG A 329 -27.00 -9.12 -4.49
CA ARG A 329 -27.35 -8.86 -5.89
C ARG A 329 -26.40 -9.55 -6.87
N TYR A 330 -25.10 -9.58 -6.57
CA TYR A 330 -24.11 -10.26 -7.41
C TYR A 330 -24.14 -11.79 -7.27
N GLY A 331 -24.98 -12.34 -6.40
CA GLY A 331 -25.16 -13.79 -6.23
C GLY A 331 -24.31 -14.40 -5.10
N ILE A 332 -23.67 -13.59 -4.25
CA ILE A 332 -22.99 -14.04 -3.05
C ILE A 332 -23.99 -14.04 -1.89
N ARG A 333 -24.87 -15.04 -1.91
CA ARG A 333 -26.03 -15.15 -1.01
C ARG A 333 -26.05 -16.46 -0.23
N GLY A 334 -27.05 -16.63 0.64
CA GLY A 334 -27.21 -17.83 1.46
C GLY A 334 -25.98 -18.08 2.35
N LYS A 335 -25.40 -19.28 2.29
CA LYS A 335 -24.23 -19.63 3.12
C LYS A 335 -23.00 -18.76 2.84
N ALA A 336 -22.76 -18.40 1.58
CA ALA A 336 -21.62 -17.57 1.21
C ALA A 336 -21.80 -16.12 1.70
N GLY A 337 -22.99 -15.56 1.53
CA GLY A 337 -23.35 -14.24 2.05
C GLY A 337 -23.28 -14.19 3.59
N ASN A 338 -23.84 -15.19 4.27
CA ASN A 338 -23.77 -15.32 5.73
C ASN A 338 -22.33 -15.43 6.22
N TRP A 339 -21.48 -16.15 5.49
CA TRP A 339 -20.07 -16.28 5.81
C TRP A 339 -19.35 -14.93 5.75
N LEU A 340 -19.59 -14.12 4.71
CA LEU A 340 -19.03 -12.77 4.60
C LEU A 340 -19.60 -11.82 5.65
N LYS A 341 -20.91 -11.88 5.94
CA LYS A 341 -21.53 -11.14 7.03
C LYS A 341 -20.85 -11.47 8.36
N SER A 342 -20.62 -12.75 8.64
CA SER A 342 -19.87 -13.18 9.83
C SER A 342 -18.41 -12.74 9.77
N TYR A 343 -17.74 -12.79 8.63
CA TYR A 343 -16.34 -12.35 8.47
C TYR A 343 -16.15 -10.86 8.83
N LEU A 344 -17.12 -10.01 8.46
CA LEU A 344 -17.11 -8.57 8.71
C LEU A 344 -17.58 -8.21 10.14
N THR A 345 -18.52 -8.97 10.69
CA THR A 345 -19.14 -8.68 11.99
C THR A 345 -18.32 -9.19 13.18
N GLY A 346 -18.22 -8.38 14.23
CA GLY A 346 -17.56 -8.76 15.49
C GLY A 346 -16.05 -8.93 15.34
N ARG A 347 -15.44 -8.11 14.48
CA ARG A 347 -13.99 -8.00 14.36
C ARG A 347 -13.46 -7.03 15.39
N GLU A 348 -12.27 -7.34 15.89
CA GLU A 348 -11.56 -6.50 16.85
C GLU A 348 -10.15 -6.24 16.34
N GLN A 349 -9.60 -5.08 16.70
CA GLN A 349 -8.21 -4.78 16.49
C GLN A 349 -7.57 -4.14 17.72
N TYR A 350 -6.25 -4.26 17.80
CA TYR A 350 -5.42 -3.54 18.74
C TYR A 350 -4.13 -3.11 18.04
N VAL A 351 -3.57 -1.98 18.44
CA VAL A 351 -2.32 -1.44 17.91
C VAL A 351 -1.15 -1.96 18.73
N SER A 352 -0.06 -2.31 18.05
CA SER A 352 1.17 -2.79 18.67
C SER A 352 2.38 -2.04 18.14
N ILE A 353 3.16 -1.46 19.07
CA ILE A 353 4.42 -0.78 18.78
C ILE A 353 5.47 -1.30 19.77
N GLY A 354 6.41 -2.12 19.28
CA GLY A 354 7.38 -2.80 20.15
C GLY A 354 6.67 -3.73 21.14
N HIS A 355 6.87 -3.49 22.43
CA HIS A 355 6.21 -4.22 23.53
C HIS A 355 4.93 -3.55 24.04
N TYR A 356 4.57 -2.37 23.52
CA TYR A 356 3.34 -1.66 23.90
C TYR A 356 2.15 -2.12 23.07
N HIS A 357 1.02 -2.28 23.74
CA HIS A 357 -0.22 -2.78 23.17
C HIS A 357 -1.39 -1.92 23.65
N SER A 358 -2.26 -1.54 22.72
CA SER A 358 -3.52 -0.88 23.07
C SER A 358 -4.56 -1.87 23.57
N GLU A 359 -5.67 -1.34 24.08
CA GLU A 359 -6.88 -2.13 24.25
C GLU A 359 -7.41 -2.67 22.92
N LYS A 360 -8.22 -3.75 22.99
CA LYS A 360 -8.94 -4.26 21.82
C LYS A 360 -10.22 -3.47 21.64
N LEU A 361 -10.44 -3.03 20.40
CA LEU A 361 -11.61 -2.24 20.04
C LEU A 361 -12.27 -2.84 18.80
N GLY A 362 -13.59 -2.72 18.73
CA GLY A 362 -14.40 -3.28 17.64
C GLY A 362 -14.32 -2.45 16.36
N ILE A 363 -14.35 -3.13 15.21
CA ILE A 363 -14.38 -2.49 13.89
C ILE A 363 -15.84 -2.45 13.41
N THR A 364 -16.34 -1.26 13.09
CA THR A 364 -17.73 -1.03 12.65
C THR A 364 -17.86 -0.75 11.14
N CYS A 365 -16.80 -0.31 10.48
CA CYS A 365 -16.78 -0.10 9.03
C CYS A 365 -15.40 -0.43 8.43
N GLY A 366 -15.35 -0.47 7.10
CA GLY A 366 -14.14 -0.75 6.36
C GLY A 366 -13.77 -2.23 6.33
N VAL A 367 -12.68 -2.54 5.65
CA VAL A 367 -12.08 -3.88 5.61
C VAL A 367 -10.62 -3.83 6.07
N PRO A 368 -10.11 -4.83 6.80
CA PRO A 368 -8.76 -4.76 7.33
C PRO A 368 -7.71 -4.62 6.23
N GLN A 369 -6.89 -3.58 6.29
CA GLN A 369 -5.79 -3.37 5.34
C GLN A 369 -4.71 -4.44 5.54
N GLY A 370 -4.54 -5.31 4.54
CA GLY A 370 -3.67 -6.49 4.63
C GLY A 370 -4.41 -7.83 4.76
N SER A 371 -5.75 -7.79 4.79
CA SER A 371 -6.60 -8.96 4.58
C SER A 371 -6.46 -9.52 3.15
N VAL A 372 -6.81 -10.79 2.99
CA VAL A 372 -6.81 -11.43 1.66
C VAL A 372 -8.06 -11.01 0.88
N LEU A 373 -9.20 -10.89 1.57
CA LEU A 373 -10.48 -10.58 0.95
C LEU A 373 -10.73 -9.08 0.75
N GLY A 374 -10.15 -8.21 1.56
CA GLY A 374 -10.38 -6.76 1.52
C GLY A 374 -10.30 -6.16 0.11
N PRO A 375 -9.23 -6.43 -0.67
CA PRO A 375 -9.12 -5.92 -2.04
C PRO A 375 -10.24 -6.38 -2.99
N LYS A 376 -10.71 -7.63 -2.87
CA LYS A 376 -11.81 -8.15 -3.70
C LYS A 376 -13.16 -7.58 -3.26
N LEU A 377 -13.37 -7.45 -1.95
CA LEU A 377 -14.59 -6.82 -1.42
C LEU A 377 -14.70 -5.36 -1.84
N PHE A 378 -13.58 -4.63 -1.87
CA PHE A 378 -13.54 -3.27 -2.40
C PHE A 378 -13.90 -3.23 -3.88
N ASN A 379 -13.32 -4.10 -4.70
CA ASN A 379 -13.66 -4.17 -6.12
C ASN A 379 -15.16 -4.44 -6.34
N VAL A 380 -15.76 -5.33 -5.55
CA VAL A 380 -17.21 -5.59 -5.59
C VAL A 380 -18.00 -4.35 -5.15
N TYR A 381 -17.54 -3.64 -4.13
CA TYR A 381 -18.20 -2.47 -3.57
C TYR A 381 -18.30 -1.30 -4.57
N ILE A 382 -17.25 -1.06 -5.35
CA ILE A 382 -17.18 0.03 -6.32
C ILE A 382 -17.71 -0.35 -7.71
N ASN A 383 -17.99 -1.63 -7.96
CA ASN A 383 -18.20 -2.18 -9.30
C ASN A 383 -19.39 -1.57 -10.08
N ASP A 384 -20.44 -1.15 -9.39
CA ASP A 384 -21.61 -0.52 -10.01
C ASP A 384 -21.36 0.92 -10.46
N ILE A 385 -20.19 1.52 -10.18
CA ILE A 385 -19.81 2.83 -10.73
C ILE A 385 -19.80 2.83 -12.27
N PHE A 386 -19.47 1.68 -12.88
CA PHE A 386 -19.45 1.53 -14.34
C PHE A 386 -20.84 1.55 -14.96
N ASP A 387 -21.90 1.33 -14.15
CA ASP A 387 -23.27 1.35 -14.63
C ASP A 387 -23.90 2.77 -14.49
N VAL A 388 -23.23 3.70 -13.79
CA VAL A 388 -23.72 5.07 -13.54
C VAL A 388 -23.73 5.92 -14.81
N SER A 389 -22.75 5.73 -15.69
CA SER A 389 -22.66 6.43 -16.97
C SER A 389 -22.36 5.46 -18.09
N GLN A 390 -23.17 5.49 -19.14
CA GLN A 390 -22.94 4.73 -20.38
C GLN A 390 -22.13 5.55 -21.40
N VAL A 391 -21.78 6.79 -21.06
CA VAL A 391 -21.12 7.76 -21.94
C VAL A 391 -19.65 7.91 -21.59
N LEU A 392 -19.33 7.96 -20.29
CA LEU A 392 -17.96 8.11 -19.81
C LEU A 392 -17.21 6.77 -19.87
N LYS A 393 -15.95 6.80 -20.30
CA LYS A 393 -15.05 5.64 -20.17
C LYS A 393 -14.35 5.69 -18.82
N LEU A 394 -14.57 4.68 -17.99
CA LEU A 394 -13.94 4.54 -16.69
C LEU A 394 -12.81 3.52 -16.74
N ILE A 395 -11.65 3.88 -16.20
CA ILE A 395 -10.49 3.01 -16.02
C ILE A 395 -10.09 3.10 -14.56
N LEU A 396 -10.34 2.02 -13.81
CA LEU A 396 -10.07 1.96 -12.38
C LEU A 396 -8.88 1.06 -12.08
N PHE A 397 -8.07 1.48 -11.12
CA PHE A 397 -7.11 0.62 -10.45
C PHE A 397 -7.34 0.69 -8.95
N ALA A 398 -8.18 -0.21 -8.43
CA ALA A 398 -8.66 -0.13 -7.06
C ALA A 398 -9.41 1.18 -6.81
N ASP A 399 -8.94 1.99 -5.85
CA ASP A 399 -9.49 3.29 -5.46
C ASP A 399 -9.16 4.41 -6.45
N ASP A 400 -8.06 4.28 -7.21
CA ASP A 400 -7.70 5.24 -8.26
C ASP A 400 -8.71 5.15 -9.42
N THR A 401 -9.50 6.20 -9.62
CA THR A 401 -10.57 6.26 -10.61
C THR A 401 -10.25 7.29 -11.69
N ASN A 402 -10.04 6.82 -12.92
CA ASN A 402 -9.77 7.68 -14.08
C ASN A 402 -10.99 7.66 -15.01
N ILE A 403 -11.43 8.84 -15.43
CA ILE A 403 -12.63 9.04 -16.25
C ILE A 403 -12.20 9.77 -17.52
N PHE A 404 -12.58 9.23 -18.67
CA PHE A 404 -12.26 9.79 -19.98
C PHE A 404 -13.53 10.04 -20.79
N PHE A 405 -13.51 11.12 -21.56
CA PHE A 405 -14.55 11.44 -22.53
C PHE A 405 -13.95 12.24 -23.69
N SER A 406 -14.58 12.12 -24.86
CA SER A 406 -14.22 12.89 -26.05
C SER A 406 -15.43 13.36 -26.82
N SER A 407 -15.32 14.53 -27.44
CA SER A 407 -16.36 15.09 -28.31
C SER A 407 -15.73 15.93 -29.42
N ASP A 408 -16.44 16.06 -30.54
CA ASP A 408 -16.07 16.92 -31.66
C ASP A 408 -16.26 18.41 -31.32
N ASP A 409 -17.14 18.72 -30.35
CA ASP A 409 -17.41 20.08 -29.88
C ASP A 409 -16.98 20.28 -28.42
N TYR A 410 -16.28 21.38 -28.15
CA TYR A 410 -15.79 21.69 -26.82
C TYR A 410 -16.92 21.99 -25.82
N THR A 411 -17.98 22.65 -26.26
CA THR A 411 -19.11 23.01 -25.40
C THR A 411 -19.88 21.76 -24.99
N ASP A 412 -20.14 20.85 -25.94
CA ASP A 412 -20.74 19.54 -25.69
C ASP A 412 -19.88 18.71 -24.73
N LEU A 413 -18.55 18.69 -24.93
CA LEU A 413 -17.62 18.03 -24.01
C LEU A 413 -17.82 18.50 -22.57
N VAL A 414 -17.80 19.81 -22.36
CA VAL A 414 -17.91 20.40 -21.01
C VAL A 414 -19.30 20.14 -20.42
N MET A 415 -20.37 20.27 -21.20
CA MET A 415 -21.74 20.04 -20.73
C MET A 415 -21.98 18.59 -20.34
N THR A 416 -21.61 17.65 -21.23
CA THR A 416 -21.79 16.21 -21.01
C THR A 416 -21.00 15.74 -19.80
N VAL A 417 -19.71 16.10 -19.72
CA VAL A 417 -18.86 15.71 -18.59
C VAL A 417 -19.41 16.25 -17.26
N ASN A 418 -19.81 17.52 -17.19
CA ASN A 418 -20.39 18.08 -15.97
C ASN A 418 -21.72 17.42 -15.58
N ARG A 419 -22.54 17.02 -16.56
CA ARG A 419 -23.79 16.29 -16.31
C ARG A 419 -23.50 14.90 -15.73
N GLU A 420 -22.63 14.13 -16.38
CA GLU A 420 -22.30 12.77 -15.96
C GLU A 420 -21.55 12.75 -14.63
N LEU A 421 -20.66 13.71 -14.37
CA LEU A 421 -20.00 13.86 -13.07
C LEU A 421 -20.98 14.13 -11.92
N LYS A 422 -22.09 14.82 -12.17
CA LYS A 422 -23.15 14.99 -11.15
C LYS A 422 -23.82 13.65 -10.82
N LEU A 423 -23.98 12.75 -11.79
CA LEU A 423 -24.49 11.40 -11.55
C LEU A 423 -23.52 10.57 -10.71
N ILE A 424 -22.22 10.59 -11.06
CA ILE A 424 -21.16 9.93 -10.29
C ILE A 424 -21.10 10.49 -8.87
N LYS A 425 -21.19 11.81 -8.70
CA LYS A 425 -21.22 12.46 -7.39
C LYS A 425 -22.47 12.11 -6.56
N LYS A 426 -23.63 11.89 -7.19
CA LYS A 426 -24.84 11.40 -6.49
C LYS A 426 -24.68 9.93 -6.08
N TRP A 427 -23.91 9.16 -6.85
CA TRP A 427 -23.65 7.75 -6.56
C TRP A 427 -22.63 7.54 -5.44
N MET A 428 -21.56 8.33 -5.43
CA MET A 428 -20.54 8.39 -4.37
C MET A 428 -21.13 8.90 -3.07
#